data_AF-A0A1H6F4H7-F1
#
_entry.id   AF-A0A1H6F4H7-F1
#
_cell.length_a   1.000
_cell.length_b   1.000
_cell.length_c   1.000
_cell.angle_alpha   90.00
_cell.angle_beta   90.00
_cell.angle_gamma   90.00
#
_symmetry.space_group_name_H-M   'P 1'
#
loop_
_entity.id
_entity.type
_entity.pdbx_description
1 polymer ?
#
loop_
_entity_poly.entity_id
_entity_poly.type
_entity_poly.pdbx_seq_one_letter_code
_entity_poly.pdbx_strand_id
1 'polypeptide(L)'
;MYDEQQADGLIPGGETIRQRYQRAINCIEQLSERHPNEHILIVTHGGILDNWYRYVHQIPLEQARDWVLHNAGISQFQKIGQQWQTLSWSQTEHLQEIGSMAYW
;
A
#
# COMPACT_ATOMS: atom_id res chain seq x y z
N MET A 1 -11.99 4.86 23.07
CA MET A 1 -11.89 5.57 21.78
C MET A 1 -10.82 4.86 21.00
N TYR A 2 -11.16 4.23 19.88
CA TYR A 2 -10.19 3.60 18.99
C TYR A 2 -9.40 4.70 18.29
N ASP A 3 -8.08 4.64 18.38
CA ASP A 3 -7.19 5.54 17.67
C ASP A 3 -6.64 4.78 16.45
N GLU A 4 -7.16 5.15 15.27
CA GLU A 4 -6.76 4.58 13.98
C GLU A 4 -5.26 4.75 13.66
N GLN A 5 -4.52 5.52 14.44
CA GLN A 5 -3.10 5.78 14.23
C GLN A 5 -2.18 4.97 15.15
N GLN A 6 -2.73 4.16 16.07
CA GLN A 6 -1.91 3.31 16.93
C GLN A 6 -1.51 2.02 16.20
N ALA A 7 -0.24 1.94 15.81
CA ALA A 7 0.33 0.79 15.10
C ALA A 7 0.04 -0.54 15.83
N ASP A 8 0.07 -0.52 17.16
CA ASP A 8 -0.09 -1.68 18.04
C ASP A 8 -1.42 -1.70 18.81
N GLY A 9 -2.37 -0.83 18.43
CA GLY A 9 -3.71 -0.81 19.01
C GLY A 9 -4.45 -2.12 18.75
N LEU A 10 -4.76 -2.87 19.81
CA LEU A 10 -5.45 -4.15 19.71
C LEU A 10 -6.92 -3.97 19.35
N ILE A 11 -7.35 -4.64 18.28
CA ILE A 11 -8.76 -4.75 17.88
C ILE A 11 -9.26 -6.14 18.30
N PRO A 12 -10.28 -6.25 19.17
CA PRO A 12 -10.82 -7.55 19.56
C PRO A 12 -11.26 -8.37 18.35
N GLY A 13 -10.65 -9.55 18.15
CA GLY A 13 -10.91 -10.42 16.99
C GLY A 13 -10.36 -9.93 15.65
N GLY A 14 -9.63 -8.82 15.64
CA GLY A 14 -9.03 -8.23 14.44
C GLY A 14 -7.49 -8.32 14.44
N GLU A 15 -6.88 -7.67 13.45
CA GLU A 15 -5.44 -7.47 13.37
C GLU A 15 -5.06 -6.03 13.72
N THR A 16 -3.87 -5.82 14.30
CA THR A 16 -3.29 -4.49 14.44
C THR A 16 -2.76 -3.98 13.11
N ILE A 17 -2.51 -2.67 13.01
CA ILE A 17 -1.87 -2.08 11.82
C ILE A 17 -0.47 -2.68 11.60
N ARG A 18 0.30 -2.94 12.66
CA ARG A 18 1.61 -3.58 12.56
C ARG A 18 1.52 -5.01 12.03
N GLN A 19 0.54 -5.80 12.49
CA GLN A 19 0.30 -7.16 12.00
C GLN A 19 -0.07 -7.14 10.51
N ARG A 20 -0.98 -6.25 10.09
CA ARG A 20 -1.34 -6.04 8.69
C ARG A 20 -0.14 -5.65 7.85
N TYR A 21 0.66 -4.69 8.33
CA TYR A 21 1.88 -4.21 7.66
C TYR A 21 2.84 -5.38 7.42
N GLN A 22 3.21 -6.14 8.45
CA GLN A 22 4.13 -7.27 8.32
C GLN A 22 3.62 -8.32 7.33
N ARG A 23 2.34 -8.68 7.42
CA ARG A 23 1.70 -9.64 6.51
C ARG A 23 1.73 -9.14 5.05
N ALA A 24 1.42 -7.86 4.83
CA ALA A 24 1.44 -7.24 3.51
C ALA A 24 2.83 -7.22 2.88
N ILE A 25 3.83 -6.70 3.59
CA ILE A 25 5.19 -6.58 3.07
C ILE A 25 5.77 -7.96 2.75
N ASN A 26 5.62 -8.92 3.67
CA ASN A 26 6.11 -10.28 3.46
C ASN A 26 5.47 -10.93 2.23
N CYS A 27 4.17 -10.71 2.01
CA CYS A 27 3.48 -11.24 0.83
C CYS A 27 4.03 -10.64 -0.47
N ILE A 28 4.20 -9.32 -0.54
CA ILE A 28 4.67 -8.63 -1.75
C ILE A 28 6.15 -8.96 -2.03
N GLU A 29 7.00 -9.01 -1.01
CA GLU A 29 8.40 -9.45 -1.15
C GLU A 29 8.48 -10.87 -1.70
N GLN A 30 7.72 -11.83 -1.15
CA GLN A 30 7.68 -13.20 -1.66
C GLN A 30 7.16 -13.29 -3.10
N LEU A 31 6.18 -12.45 -3.48
CA LEU A 31 5.72 -12.38 -4.87
C LEU A 31 6.84 -11.88 -5.79
N SER A 32 7.60 -10.87 -5.36
CA SER A 32 8.75 -10.36 -6.14
C SER A 32 9.85 -11.40 -6.33
N GLU A 33 10.08 -12.27 -5.34
CA GLU A 33 11.06 -13.37 -5.42
C GLU A 33 10.60 -14.49 -6.35
N ARG A 34 9.30 -14.80 -6.39
CA ARG A 34 8.72 -15.83 -7.26
C ARG A 34 8.64 -15.40 -8.73
N HIS A 35 8.60 -14.11 -8.99
CA HIS A 35 8.40 -13.51 -10.32
C HIS A 35 9.57 -12.57 -10.70
N PRO A 36 10.82 -13.05 -10.75
CA PRO A 36 11.96 -12.20 -11.04
C PRO A 36 11.94 -11.70 -12.48
N ASN A 37 12.15 -10.39 -12.67
CA ASN A 37 12.12 -9.72 -13.98
C ASN A 37 10.78 -9.80 -14.74
N GLU A 38 9.69 -10.12 -14.03
CA GLU A 38 8.34 -10.13 -14.59
C GLU A 38 7.55 -8.88 -14.17
N HIS A 39 6.49 -8.58 -14.92
CA HIS A 39 5.49 -7.58 -14.53
C HIS A 39 4.29 -8.31 -13.93
N ILE A 40 4.02 -8.08 -12.65
CA ILE A 40 2.87 -8.65 -11.95
C ILE A 40 1.86 -7.57 -11.58
N LEU A 41 0.57 -7.92 -11.59
CA LEU A 41 -0.51 -7.06 -11.11
C LEU A 41 -0.98 -7.57 -9.74
N ILE A 42 -1.06 -6.67 -8.76
CA ILE A 42 -1.60 -6.96 -7.43
C ILE A 42 -2.84 -6.10 -7.23
N VAL A 43 -3.99 -6.75 -7.01
CA VAL A 43 -5.23 -6.07 -6.60
C VAL A 43 -5.33 -6.15 -5.09
N THR A 44 -5.50 -5.02 -4.41
CA THR A 44 -5.53 -4.95 -2.95
C THR A 44 -6.37 -3.79 -2.44
N HIS A 45 -6.40 -3.62 -1.11
CA HIS A 45 -7.13 -2.56 -0.41
C HIS A 45 -6.21 -1.38 -0.05
N GLY A 46 -6.81 -0.21 0.19
CA GLY A 46 -6.07 1.01 0.53
C GLY A 46 -5.14 0.86 1.74
N GLY A 47 -5.55 0.15 2.79
CA GLY A 47 -4.70 -0.07 3.97
C GLY A 47 -3.43 -0.91 3.70
N ILE A 48 -3.48 -1.82 2.73
CA ILE A 48 -2.32 -2.60 2.29
C ILE A 48 -1.41 -1.73 1.42
N LEU A 49 -2.00 -0.95 0.51
CA LEU A 49 -1.23 -0.05 -0.36
C LEU A 49 -0.56 1.09 0.42
N ASP A 50 -1.20 1.61 1.46
CA ASP A 50 -0.61 2.54 2.43
C ASP A 50 0.62 1.94 3.12
N ASN A 51 0.47 0.71 3.65
CA ASN A 51 1.56 -0.01 4.30
C ASN A 51 2.73 -0.27 3.35
N TRP A 52 2.43 -0.64 2.10
CA TRP A 52 3.44 -0.82 1.07
C TRP A 52 4.17 0.49 0.74
N TYR A 53 3.45 1.60 0.56
CA TYR A 53 4.06 2.90 0.33
C TYR A 53 5.00 3.30 1.47
N ARG A 54 4.56 3.13 2.73
CA ARG A 54 5.40 3.39 3.91
C ARG A 54 6.68 2.57 3.91
N TYR A 55 6.59 1.28 3.58
CA TYR A 55 7.76 0.41 3.50
C TYR A 55 8.77 0.89 2.45
N VAL A 56 8.29 1.18 1.23
CA VAL A 56 9.14 1.65 0.12
C VAL A 56 9.80 2.99 0.46
N HIS A 57 9.08 3.89 1.12
CA HIS A 57 9.55 5.23 1.47
C HIS A 57 10.16 5.35 2.87
N GLN A 58 10.29 4.24 3.61
CA GLN A 58 10.82 4.20 4.99
C GLN A 58 10.09 5.13 5.97
N ILE A 59 8.77 5.23 5.82
CA ILE A 59 7.91 6.09 6.66
C ILE A 59 7.42 5.28 7.88
N PRO A 60 7.56 5.79 9.12
CA PRO A 60 7.06 5.13 10.32
C PRO A 60 5.54 4.88 10.26
N LEU A 61 5.04 3.83 10.92
CA LEU A 61 3.59 3.55 10.96
C LEU A 61 2.81 4.61 11.73
N GLU A 62 3.47 5.27 12.67
CA GLU A 62 2.91 6.29 13.56
C GLU A 62 2.81 7.66 12.88
N GLN A 63 3.47 7.86 11.73
CA GLN A 63 3.39 9.11 10.98
C GLN A 63 2.03 9.22 10.27
N ALA A 64 1.35 10.36 10.42
CA ALA A 64 0.10 10.62 9.70
C ALA A 64 0.31 10.53 8.17
N ARG A 65 -0.68 9.94 7.47
CA ARG A 65 -0.69 9.84 6.01
C ARG A 65 -0.92 11.22 5.39
N ASP A 66 -0.05 11.62 4.46
CA ASP A 66 -0.18 12.85 3.67
C ASP A 66 -0.31 12.60 2.16
N TRP A 67 -0.42 11.32 1.73
CA TRP A 67 -0.66 10.94 0.34
C TRP A 67 -2.11 10.50 0.08
N VAL A 68 -2.58 10.82 -1.12
CA VAL A 68 -3.93 10.46 -1.60
C VAL A 68 -3.98 9.01 -2.05
N LEU A 69 -5.09 8.32 -1.80
CA LEU A 69 -5.36 6.96 -2.27
C LEU A 69 -6.72 6.95 -2.96
N HIS A 70 -6.73 6.77 -4.27
CA HIS A 70 -7.97 6.68 -5.03
C HIS A 70 -8.44 5.23 -5.16
N ASN A 71 -9.76 5.02 -5.07
CA ASN A 71 -10.36 3.75 -5.45
C ASN A 71 -10.08 3.49 -6.94
N ALA A 72 -9.70 2.25 -7.25
CA ALA A 72 -9.20 1.86 -8.57
C ALA A 72 -8.00 2.69 -9.07
N GLY A 73 -7.28 3.40 -8.18
CA GLY A 73 -6.03 4.05 -8.53
C GLY A 73 -4.92 3.02 -8.82
N ILE A 74 -4.12 3.30 -9.84
CA ILE A 74 -3.00 2.43 -10.25
C ILE A 74 -1.68 3.03 -9.72
N SER A 75 -0.97 2.27 -8.88
CA SER A 75 0.38 2.60 -8.43
C SER A 75 1.38 1.60 -9.00
N GLN A 76 2.50 2.10 -9.51
CA GLN A 76 3.55 1.27 -10.12
C GLN A 76 4.84 1.37 -9.31
N PHE A 77 5.45 0.21 -9.07
CA PHE A 77 6.70 0.08 -8.33
C PHE A 77 7.67 -0.80 -9.11
N GLN A 78 8.96 -0.50 -8.99
CA GLN A 78 10.04 -1.30 -9.56
C GLN A 78 11.00 -1.72 -8.47
N LYS A 79 11.40 -3.00 -8.50
CA LYS A 79 12.48 -3.51 -7.65
C LYS A 79 13.80 -3.48 -8.43
N ILE A 80 14.81 -2.78 -7.90
CA ILE A 80 16.17 -2.75 -8.42
C ILE A 80 17.10 -3.32 -7.35
N GLY A 81 17.58 -4.55 -7.58
CA GLY A 81 18.25 -5.32 -6.53
C GLY A 81 17.31 -5.56 -5.35
N GLN A 82 17.68 -5.06 -4.17
CA GLN A 82 16.87 -5.16 -2.95
C GLN A 82 16.04 -3.90 -2.67
N GLN A 83 16.12 -2.88 -3.51
CA GLN A 83 15.45 -1.60 -3.28
C GLN A 83 14.22 -1.47 -4.15
N TRP A 84 13.16 -0.91 -3.58
CA TRP A 84 11.95 -0.56 -4.30
C TRP A 84 11.95 0.92 -4.65
N GLN A 85 11.38 1.24 -5.82
CA GLN A 85 11.19 2.59 -6.30
C GLN A 85 9.75 2.76 -6.76
N THR A 86 9.12 3.86 -6.35
CA THR A 86 7.80 4.25 -6.83
C THR A 86 7.95 4.94 -8.19
N LEU A 87 7.33 4.38 -9.23
CA LEU A 87 7.34 4.95 -10.58
C LEU A 87 6.15 5.88 -10.80
N SER A 88 4.97 5.47 -10.35
CA SER A 88 3.75 6.26 -10.42
C SER A 88 2.87 5.95 -9.21
N TRP A 89 2.06 6.92 -8.82
CA TRP A 89 1.21 6.79 -7.64
C TRP A 89 -0.24 7.13 -7.96
N SER A 90 -1.14 6.24 -7.54
CA SER A 90 -2.60 6.40 -7.53
C SER A 90 -3.19 7.05 -8.80
N GLN A 91 -2.70 6.62 -9.96
CA GLN A 91 -3.08 7.11 -11.29
C GLN A 91 -4.55 6.74 -11.59
N THR A 92 -5.34 7.70 -12.07
CA THR A 92 -6.80 7.57 -12.29
C THR A 92 -7.24 8.06 -13.66
N GLU A 93 -6.32 8.23 -14.60
CA GLU A 93 -6.56 8.73 -15.95
C GLU A 93 -7.63 7.88 -16.67
N HIS A 94 -7.59 6.56 -16.48
CA HIS A 94 -8.56 5.62 -17.03
C HIS A 94 -9.99 5.78 -16.48
N LEU A 95 -10.19 6.56 -15.41
CA LEU A 95 -11.48 6.81 -14.77
C LEU A 95 -12.05 8.19 -15.10
N GLN A 96 -11.31 9.03 -15.84
CA GLN A 96 -11.70 10.42 -16.14
C GLN A 96 -13.08 10.52 -16.82
N GLU A 97 -13.45 9.54 -17.64
CA GLU A 97 -14.74 9.52 -18.35
C GLU A 97 -15.86 8.82 -17.57
N ILE A 98 -15.54 8.16 -16.45
CA ILE A 98 -16.47 7.30 -15.68
C ILE A 98 -16.93 8.00 -14.39
N GLY A 99 -16.17 8.97 -13.86
CA GLY A 99 -16.58 9.82 -12.74
C GLY A 99 -16.47 9.14 -11.36
N SER A 100 -15.30 8.60 -11.02
CA SER A 100 -15.07 7.92 -9.73
C SER A 100 -14.42 8.80 -8.62
N MET A 101 -14.42 10.13 -8.77
CA MET A 101 -13.72 11.03 -7.84
C MET A 101 -14.51 11.28 -6.55
N ALA A 102 -14.64 10.27 -5.71
CA ALA A 102 -14.88 10.50 -4.29
C ALA A 102 -13.52 10.80 -3.63
N TYR A 103 -13.34 12.03 -3.15
CA TYR A 103 -12.21 12.41 -2.30
C TYR A 103 -12.45 11.83 -0.91
N TRP A 104 -11.74 10.76 -0.57
CA TRP A 104 -11.72 10.16 0.77
C TRP A 104 -10.44 10.55 1.51
#